data_AF-A0A8R2NLC7-F1
#
_entry.id   AF-A0A8R2NLC7-F1
#
_cell.length_a   1.000
_cell.length_b   1.000
_cell.length_c   1.000
_cell.angle_alpha   90.00
_cell.angle_beta   90.00
_cell.angle_gamma   90.00
#
_symmetry.space_group_name_H-M   'P 1'
#
loop_
_entity.id
_entity.type
_entity.pdbx_description
1 polymer ?
#
loop_
_entity_poly.entity_id
_entity_poly.type
_entity_poly.pdbx_seq_one_letter_code
_entity_poly.pdbx_strand_id
1 'polypeptide(L)'
;MFNLWKFVLSFFADAEPRKSNYESVQVSCPEIKASFPSKLLFSWFDSFAWSGYKHPIEFKDLWNMNYDDSSKEVVSVFDKHWEQINKLLEDAPADFKKKYDSQEKNSNFSMQRHLSIDSSKPIPRPSMEQKAKLIESEKAETGYVKWDIYIQYIKSSGTIFCITSVLLTFLYQGFYISSSIWLSIWSHDDGSLTHETENDTKRFMHLTVYGLLGFGQSKFKH
;
A
#
# COMPACT_ATOMS: atom_id res chain seq x y z
N MET A 1 -16.75 4.46 16.17
CA MET A 1 -17.71 3.48 15.59
C MET A 1 -18.09 3.82 14.14
N PHE A 2 -18.42 5.07 13.80
CA PHE A 2 -18.81 5.49 12.42
C PHE A 2 -17.76 5.23 11.31
N ASN A 3 -16.46 5.32 11.63
CA ASN A 3 -15.38 5.11 10.66
C ASN A 3 -15.17 3.63 10.29
N LEU A 4 -15.46 2.71 11.21
CA LEU A 4 -15.35 1.28 10.95
C LEU A 4 -16.47 0.82 10.00
N TRP A 5 -17.68 1.36 10.17
CA TRP A 5 -18.81 1.11 9.28
C TRP A 5 -18.55 1.66 7.88
N LYS A 6 -17.99 2.87 7.74
CA LYS A 6 -17.57 3.40 6.43
C LYS A 6 -16.49 2.56 5.76
N PHE A 7 -15.55 2.02 6.53
CA PHE A 7 -14.53 1.11 6.02
C PHE A 7 -15.14 -0.20 5.52
N VAL A 8 -16.03 -0.83 6.31
CA VAL A 8 -16.75 -2.05 5.90
C VAL A 8 -17.65 -1.79 4.69
N LEU A 9 -18.33 -0.64 4.63
CA LEU A 9 -19.08 -0.24 3.45
C LEU A 9 -18.18 -0.01 2.23
N SER A 10 -16.94 0.43 2.42
CA SER A 10 -15.95 0.57 1.34
C SER A 10 -15.52 -0.78 0.74
N PHE A 11 -15.69 -1.90 1.46
CA PHE A 11 -15.49 -3.24 0.89
C PHE A 11 -16.58 -3.62 -0.12
N PHE A 12 -17.80 -3.10 0.05
CA PHE A 12 -18.98 -3.51 -0.73
C PHE A 12 -19.49 -2.44 -1.72
N ALA A 13 -19.22 -1.16 -1.46
CA ALA A 13 -19.85 -0.05 -2.17
C ALA A 13 -18.93 0.63 -3.20
N ASP A 14 -17.74 0.09 -3.46
CA ASP A 14 -16.88 0.64 -4.50
C ASP A 14 -17.37 0.15 -5.88
N ALA A 15 -18.40 0.84 -6.38
CA ALA A 15 -18.94 0.73 -7.72
C ALA A 15 -18.38 1.88 -8.58
N GLU A 16 -17.93 1.54 -9.79
CA GLU A 16 -17.27 2.44 -10.76
C GLU A 16 -17.98 3.82 -10.89
N PRO A 17 -17.23 4.93 -11.04
CA PRO A 17 -17.84 6.23 -11.32
C PRO A 17 -18.68 6.14 -12.60
N ARG A 18 -20.00 6.35 -12.49
CA ARG A 18 -20.97 6.17 -13.60
C ARG A 18 -20.70 7.03 -14.84
N LYS A 19 -19.81 8.03 -14.76
CA LYS A 19 -19.42 8.90 -15.86
C LYS A 19 -17.94 9.27 -15.69
N SER A 20 -17.09 8.79 -16.58
CA SER A 20 -15.77 9.37 -16.82
C SER A 20 -15.87 10.31 -18.01
N ASN A 21 -15.07 11.40 -18.03
CA ASN A 21 -15.01 12.34 -19.15
C ASN A 21 -14.10 11.82 -20.29
N TYR A 22 -13.80 10.53 -20.28
CA TYR A 22 -12.72 9.92 -21.06
C TYR A 22 -13.28 8.87 -21.99
N GLU A 23 -12.70 8.80 -23.20
CA GLU A 23 -13.16 7.91 -24.24
C GLU A 23 -12.86 6.44 -23.88
N SER A 24 -13.83 5.55 -24.07
CA SER A 24 -13.72 4.15 -23.68
C SER A 24 -12.66 3.44 -24.52
N VAL A 25 -11.60 2.97 -23.87
CA VAL A 25 -10.52 2.21 -24.52
C VAL A 25 -10.92 0.74 -24.68
N GLN A 26 -10.55 0.10 -25.79
CA GLN A 26 -10.92 -1.29 -26.09
C GLN A 26 -10.38 -2.33 -25.09
N VAL A 27 -9.20 -2.09 -24.49
CA VAL A 27 -8.56 -2.99 -23.52
C VAL A 27 -8.08 -2.19 -22.31
N SER A 28 -8.99 -1.77 -21.44
CA SER A 28 -8.65 -1.04 -20.20
C SER A 28 -8.18 -1.97 -19.09
N CYS A 29 -7.29 -1.47 -18.21
CA CYS A 29 -6.90 -2.18 -16.99
C CYS A 29 -8.12 -2.52 -16.11
N PRO A 30 -8.25 -3.78 -15.64
CA PRO A 30 -9.34 -4.18 -14.75
C PRO A 30 -9.25 -3.54 -13.37
N GLU A 31 -8.11 -2.94 -13.02
CA GLU A 31 -7.95 -2.09 -11.83
C GLU A 31 -8.99 -0.96 -11.76
N ILE A 32 -9.34 -0.36 -12.89
CA ILE A 32 -10.32 0.74 -12.95
C ILE A 32 -11.70 0.25 -12.49
N LYS A 33 -12.02 -1.01 -12.78
CA LYS A 33 -13.29 -1.68 -12.44
C LYS A 33 -13.25 -2.45 -11.12
N ALA A 34 -12.08 -2.59 -10.52
CA ALA A 34 -11.87 -3.37 -9.31
C ALA A 34 -12.37 -2.61 -8.07
N SER A 35 -13.05 -3.30 -7.17
CA SER A 35 -13.43 -2.72 -5.88
C SER A 35 -12.19 -2.44 -5.01
N PHE A 36 -12.27 -1.48 -4.09
CA PHE A 36 -11.22 -1.13 -3.13
C PHE A 36 -10.43 -2.32 -2.55
N PRO A 37 -11.04 -3.39 -2.00
CA PRO A 37 -10.28 -4.54 -1.50
C PRO A 37 -9.54 -5.30 -2.60
N SER A 38 -10.09 -5.35 -3.82
CA SER A 38 -9.41 -5.94 -4.97
C SER A 38 -8.23 -5.09 -5.41
N LYS A 39 -8.32 -3.75 -5.37
CA LYS A 39 -7.17 -2.86 -5.60
C LYS A 39 -6.09 -3.06 -4.53
N LEU A 40 -6.50 -3.21 -3.27
CA LEU A 40 -5.60 -3.38 -2.14
C LEU A 40 -4.86 -4.73 -2.15
N LEU A 41 -5.57 -5.81 -2.50
CA LEU A 41 -5.02 -7.15 -2.58
C LEU A 41 -4.43 -7.48 -3.96
N PHE A 42 -4.44 -6.52 -4.89
CA PHE A 42 -4.06 -6.72 -6.29
C PHE A 42 -4.75 -7.90 -6.97
N SER A 43 -5.91 -8.33 -6.47
CA SER A 43 -6.56 -9.56 -6.94
C SER A 43 -7.06 -9.45 -8.39
N TRP A 44 -7.27 -8.22 -8.87
CA TRP A 44 -7.56 -7.94 -10.27
C TRP A 44 -6.42 -8.35 -11.23
N PHE A 45 -5.18 -8.44 -10.72
CA PHE A 45 -4.00 -8.87 -11.46
C PHE A 45 -3.84 -10.40 -11.49
N ASP A 46 -4.50 -11.14 -10.60
CA ASP A 46 -4.32 -12.60 -10.45
C ASP A 46 -4.58 -13.35 -11.76
N SER A 47 -5.62 -12.96 -12.51
CA SER A 47 -5.96 -13.56 -13.80
C SER A 47 -4.83 -13.36 -14.83
N PHE A 48 -4.16 -12.23 -14.79
CA PHE A 48 -3.07 -11.90 -15.72
C PHE A 48 -1.77 -12.59 -15.30
N ALA A 49 -1.46 -12.60 -13.99
CA ALA A 49 -0.32 -13.33 -13.44
C ALA A 49 -0.38 -14.82 -13.81
N TRP A 50 -1.55 -15.44 -13.69
CA TRP A 50 -1.75 -16.84 -14.07
C TRP A 50 -1.64 -17.08 -15.57
N SER A 51 -2.06 -16.11 -16.40
CA SER A 51 -1.87 -16.15 -17.86
C SER A 51 -0.38 -16.16 -18.22
N GLY A 52 0.41 -15.28 -17.59
CA GLY A 52 1.86 -15.22 -17.76
C GLY A 52 2.62 -16.47 -17.28
N TYR A 53 2.06 -17.20 -16.32
CA TYR A 53 2.61 -18.48 -15.89
C TYR A 53 2.44 -19.59 -16.94
N LYS A 54 1.34 -19.55 -17.69
CA LYS A 54 1.02 -20.58 -18.70
C LYS A 54 1.58 -20.26 -20.09
N HIS A 55 1.66 -18.98 -20.44
CA HIS A 55 2.07 -18.53 -21.76
C HIS A 55 2.99 -17.30 -21.66
N PRO A 56 3.99 -17.17 -22.55
CA PRO A 56 4.83 -15.97 -22.60
C PRO A 56 3.98 -14.76 -22.99
N ILE A 57 4.03 -13.69 -22.17
CA ILE A 57 3.22 -12.49 -22.36
C ILE A 57 3.75 -11.67 -23.55
N GLU A 58 2.87 -11.33 -24.49
CA GLU A 58 3.15 -10.44 -25.61
C GLU A 58 2.50 -9.06 -25.41
N PHE A 59 3.01 -8.03 -26.11
CA PHE A 59 2.52 -6.65 -26.01
C PHE A 59 1.01 -6.48 -26.25
N LYS A 60 0.41 -7.36 -27.06
CA LYS A 60 -1.03 -7.34 -27.37
C LYS A 60 -1.91 -7.80 -26.20
N ASP A 61 -1.35 -8.57 -25.27
CA ASP A 61 -2.06 -9.10 -24.11
C ASP A 61 -2.03 -8.11 -22.93
N LEU A 62 -1.17 -7.10 -23.00
CA LEU A 62 -1.11 -6.04 -22.01
C LEU A 62 -2.34 -5.13 -22.11
N TRP A 63 -2.82 -4.73 -20.94
CA TRP A 63 -3.82 -3.69 -20.85
C TRP A 63 -3.23 -2.33 -21.26
N ASN A 64 -4.07 -1.50 -21.86
CA ASN A 64 -3.69 -0.13 -22.15
C ASN A 64 -3.63 0.68 -20.84
N MET A 65 -2.70 1.63 -20.82
CA MET A 65 -2.51 2.53 -19.68
C MET A 65 -3.81 3.25 -19.33
N ASN A 66 -4.08 3.43 -18.05
CA ASN A 66 -5.22 4.21 -17.60
C ASN A 66 -5.11 5.64 -18.16
N TYR A 67 -6.26 6.26 -18.42
CA TYR A 67 -6.28 7.62 -18.94
C TYR A 67 -5.61 8.62 -17.99
N ASP A 68 -5.87 8.48 -16.69
CA ASP A 68 -5.31 9.36 -15.66
C ASP A 68 -3.77 9.28 -15.58
N ASP A 69 -3.22 8.12 -15.93
CA ASP A 69 -1.77 7.85 -15.94
C ASP A 69 -1.15 8.13 -17.32
N SER A 70 -1.97 8.46 -18.31
CA SER A 70 -1.51 8.80 -19.65
C SER A 70 -0.73 10.10 -19.62
N SER A 71 0.39 10.14 -20.35
CA SER A 71 1.20 11.34 -20.47
C SER A 71 0.40 12.53 -20.99
N LYS A 72 -0.64 12.30 -21.81
CA LYS A 72 -1.53 13.37 -22.31
C LYS A 72 -2.13 14.21 -21.17
N GLU A 73 -2.45 13.56 -20.05
CA GLU A 73 -3.12 14.21 -18.93
C GLU A 73 -2.16 14.72 -17.89
N VAL A 74 -1.13 13.94 -17.58
CA VAL A 74 -0.06 14.41 -16.68
C VAL A 74 0.63 15.65 -17.26
N VAL A 75 0.90 15.67 -18.57
CA VAL A 75 1.55 16.81 -19.25
C VAL A 75 0.63 18.03 -19.26
N SER A 76 -0.66 17.88 -19.56
CA SER A 76 -1.57 19.04 -19.60
C SER A 76 -1.76 19.68 -18.21
N VAL A 77 -1.82 18.88 -17.14
CA VAL A 77 -1.85 19.38 -15.77
C VAL A 77 -0.52 20.03 -15.40
N PHE A 78 0.60 19.41 -15.77
CA PHE A 78 1.93 19.96 -15.53
C PHE A 78 2.11 21.33 -16.22
N ASP A 79 1.81 21.41 -17.52
CA ASP A 79 1.94 22.63 -18.32
C ASP A 79 1.11 23.77 -17.74
N LYS A 80 -0.11 23.49 -17.28
CA LYS A 80 -0.95 24.48 -16.62
C LYS A 80 -0.29 25.09 -15.37
N HIS A 81 0.33 24.27 -14.53
CA HIS A 81 1.03 24.77 -13.33
C HIS A 81 2.35 25.43 -13.72
N TRP A 82 3.03 24.93 -14.74
CA TRP A 82 4.27 25.49 -15.26
C TRP A 82 4.06 26.91 -15.80
N GLU A 83 3.01 27.13 -16.59
CA GLU A 83 2.64 28.47 -17.07
C GLU A 83 2.28 29.41 -15.93
N GLN A 84 1.57 28.94 -14.90
CA GLN A 84 1.27 29.74 -13.71
C GLN A 84 2.55 30.18 -13.00
N ILE A 85 3.50 29.26 -12.81
CA ILE A 85 4.80 29.56 -12.19
C ILE A 85 5.59 30.54 -13.05
N ASN A 86 5.65 30.33 -14.37
CA ASN A 86 6.37 31.22 -15.28
C ASN A 86 5.81 32.65 -15.24
N LYS A 87 4.49 32.78 -15.19
CA LYS A 87 3.83 34.09 -15.04
C LYS A 87 4.18 34.75 -13.69
N LEU A 88 4.14 33.98 -12.60
CA LEU A 88 4.55 34.48 -11.28
C LEU A 88 6.04 34.88 -11.23
N LEU A 89 6.89 34.18 -11.98
CA LEU A 89 8.31 34.48 -12.10
C LEU A 89 8.57 35.74 -12.95
N GLU A 90 7.69 36.04 -13.91
CA GLU A 90 7.79 37.23 -14.76
C GLU A 90 7.45 38.51 -13.97
N ASP A 91 6.47 38.44 -13.05
CA ASP A 91 6.08 39.53 -12.15
C ASP A 91 7.03 39.69 -10.93
N ALA A 92 7.94 38.74 -10.71
CA ALA A 92 8.82 38.71 -9.54
C ALA A 92 10.00 39.71 -9.63
N PRO A 93 10.54 40.17 -8.49
CA PRO A 93 11.69 41.08 -8.49
C PRO A 93 12.95 40.38 -9.03
N ALA A 94 13.84 41.17 -9.66
CA ALA A 94 14.96 40.66 -10.45
C ALA A 94 16.01 39.86 -9.65
N ASP A 95 16.10 40.09 -8.34
CA ASP A 95 16.93 39.34 -7.41
C ASP A 95 16.41 37.89 -7.22
N PHE A 96 15.10 37.72 -7.13
CA PHE A 96 14.46 36.41 -7.00
C PHE A 96 14.63 35.58 -8.29
N LYS A 97 14.44 36.21 -9.46
CA LYS A 97 14.63 35.57 -10.76
C LYS A 97 16.07 35.05 -10.95
N LYS A 98 17.07 35.86 -10.61
CA LYS A 98 18.49 35.44 -10.66
C LYS A 98 18.77 34.24 -9.76
N LYS A 99 18.14 34.19 -8.57
CA LYS A 99 18.31 33.07 -7.64
C LYS A 99 17.70 31.79 -8.20
N TYR A 100 16.51 31.86 -8.79
CA TYR A 100 15.83 30.74 -9.43
C TYR A 100 16.64 30.18 -10.62
N ASP A 101 17.06 31.03 -11.57
CA ASP A 101 17.82 30.61 -12.76
C ASP A 101 19.14 29.92 -12.39
N SER A 102 19.80 30.39 -11.33
CA SER A 102 21.05 29.80 -10.84
C SER A 102 20.81 28.43 -10.20
N GLN A 103 19.69 28.25 -9.51
CA GLN A 103 19.29 26.97 -8.92
C GLN A 103 18.88 25.96 -9.99
N GLU A 104 18.13 26.37 -11.01
CA GLU A 104 17.68 25.52 -12.13
C GLU A 104 18.87 25.01 -12.97
N LYS A 105 19.86 25.87 -13.26
CA LYS A 105 21.08 25.45 -13.95
C LYS A 105 21.86 24.39 -13.18
N ASN A 106 21.93 24.51 -11.85
CA ASN A 106 22.62 23.54 -11.01
C ASN A 106 21.87 22.19 -10.94
N SER A 107 20.54 22.18 -10.92
CA SER A 107 19.74 20.96 -10.92
C SER A 107 19.74 20.24 -12.28
N ASN A 108 19.65 20.98 -13.38
CA ASN A 108 19.71 20.39 -14.72
C ASN A 108 21.11 19.78 -14.98
N PHE A 109 22.16 20.44 -14.51
CA PHE A 109 23.53 19.93 -14.59
C PHE A 109 23.77 18.64 -13.77
N SER A 110 23.05 18.43 -12.67
CA SER A 110 23.16 17.19 -11.89
C SER A 110 22.35 16.04 -12.50
N MET A 111 21.16 16.31 -13.06
CA MET A 111 20.35 15.30 -13.76
C MET A 111 21.02 14.80 -15.05
N GLN A 112 21.63 15.70 -15.83
CA GLN A 112 22.24 15.35 -17.11
C GLN A 112 23.48 14.44 -16.96
N ARG A 113 24.10 14.42 -15.77
CA ARG A 113 25.21 13.53 -15.41
C ARG A 113 24.78 12.07 -15.22
N HIS A 114 23.50 11.83 -14.93
CA HIS A 114 22.96 10.49 -14.72
C HIS A 114 22.41 9.87 -16.01
N LEU A 115 21.90 10.68 -16.95
CA LEU A 115 21.45 10.22 -18.27
C LEU A 115 22.60 9.99 -19.28
N SER A 116 23.82 10.47 -19.01
CA SER A 116 24.97 10.36 -19.92
C SER A 116 25.83 9.10 -19.72
N ILE A 117 25.32 8.07 -19.06
CA ILE A 117 25.93 6.72 -19.10
C ILE A 117 25.54 6.09 -20.45
N ASP A 118 26.21 6.55 -21.50
CA ASP A 118 26.19 5.96 -22.84
C ASP A 118 26.80 4.54 -22.77
N SER A 119 25.95 3.55 -23.05
CA SER A 119 26.22 2.10 -23.01
C SER A 119 27.10 1.63 -24.18
N SER A 120 28.21 2.31 -24.49
CA SER A 120 29.02 1.98 -25.68
C SER A 120 30.55 2.11 -25.58
N LYS A 121 31.17 2.28 -24.39
CA LYS A 121 32.65 2.22 -24.27
C LYS A 121 33.15 1.36 -23.09
N PRO A 122 34.17 0.49 -23.29
CA PRO A 122 34.78 -0.25 -22.19
C PRO A 122 35.61 0.68 -21.30
N ILE A 123 35.45 0.51 -19.99
CA ILE A 123 35.93 1.38 -18.90
C ILE A 123 37.45 1.23 -18.70
N PRO A 124 38.27 2.29 -18.85
CA PRO A 124 39.63 2.32 -18.29
C PRO A 124 39.55 2.70 -16.80
N ARG A 125 40.23 1.95 -15.93
CA ARG A 125 40.25 2.21 -14.47
C ARG A 125 41.14 3.41 -14.13
N PRO A 126 40.65 4.48 -13.48
CA PRO A 126 41.48 5.53 -12.90
C PRO A 126 41.67 5.35 -11.39
N SER A 127 42.83 5.80 -10.90
CA SER A 127 43.35 5.67 -9.53
C SER A 127 42.52 6.39 -8.46
N MET A 128 42.63 5.90 -7.21
CA MET A 128 41.74 6.18 -6.07
C MET A 128 42.00 7.48 -5.27
N GLU A 129 42.69 8.51 -5.77
CA GLU A 129 43.34 9.44 -4.83
C GLU A 129 42.77 10.86 -4.65
N GLN A 130 41.51 11.16 -5.04
CA GLN A 130 40.95 12.52 -4.80
C GLN A 130 39.50 12.62 -4.29
N LYS A 131 38.86 11.51 -3.86
CA LYS A 131 37.45 11.52 -3.41
C LYS A 131 37.21 11.50 -1.89
N ALA A 132 38.18 11.87 -1.07
CA ALA A 132 38.04 11.74 0.40
C ALA A 132 37.68 13.04 1.15
N LYS A 133 37.47 14.20 0.48
CA LYS A 133 37.32 15.50 1.17
C LYS A 133 36.15 16.37 0.71
N LEU A 134 35.02 15.76 0.36
CA LEU A 134 33.79 16.49 -0.02
C LEU A 134 32.50 15.83 0.50
N ILE A 135 32.63 14.97 1.51
CA ILE A 135 31.51 14.60 2.36
C ILE A 135 31.67 15.48 3.60
N GLU A 136 31.16 16.71 3.52
CA GLU A 136 30.83 17.45 4.73
C GLU A 136 29.80 16.59 5.46
N SER A 137 30.19 16.06 6.61
CA SER A 137 29.32 15.21 7.42
C SER A 137 28.12 16.05 7.83
N GLU A 138 26.98 15.81 7.19
CA GLU A 138 25.68 16.29 7.66
C GLU A 138 25.63 16.00 9.15
N LYS A 139 25.57 17.05 9.98
CA LYS A 139 25.35 16.90 11.41
C LYS A 139 23.94 16.35 11.56
N ALA A 140 23.81 15.03 11.53
CA ALA A 140 22.66 14.36 12.10
C ALA A 140 22.64 14.78 13.56
N GLU A 141 21.68 15.62 13.94
CA GLU A 141 21.40 15.86 15.36
C GLU A 141 20.97 14.52 15.95
N THR A 142 21.95 13.76 16.47
CA THR A 142 21.74 12.49 17.15
C THR A 142 21.11 12.78 18.51
N GLY A 143 19.79 12.95 18.49
CA GLY A 143 18.96 13.13 19.67
C GLY A 143 17.73 12.24 19.62
N TYR A 144 17.04 12.12 20.75
CA TYR A 144 15.75 11.44 20.82
C TYR A 144 14.72 12.21 20.02
N VAL A 145 14.13 11.56 19.02
CA VAL A 145 13.05 12.15 18.22
C VAL A 145 11.83 12.33 19.12
N LYS A 146 11.25 13.54 19.12
CA LYS A 146 10.06 13.85 19.90
C LYS A 146 8.89 12.94 19.49
N TRP A 147 8.19 12.36 20.46
CA TRP A 147 7.00 11.51 20.25
C TRP A 147 5.95 12.13 19.33
N ASP A 148 5.85 13.45 19.34
CA ASP A 148 4.92 14.21 18.49
C ASP A 148 5.19 14.00 16.99
N ILE A 149 6.46 13.85 16.59
CA ILE A 149 6.84 13.57 15.20
C ILE A 149 6.39 12.18 14.78
N TYR A 150 6.46 11.19 15.69
CA TYR A 150 5.96 9.84 15.41
C TYR A 150 4.44 9.85 15.23
N ILE A 151 3.70 10.60 16.05
CA ILE A 151 2.25 10.74 15.90
C ILE A 151 1.90 11.46 14.60
N GLN A 152 2.64 12.51 14.24
CA GLN A 152 2.44 13.24 12.99
C GLN A 152 2.76 12.36 11.78
N TYR A 153 3.81 11.54 11.85
CA TYR A 153 4.13 10.56 10.82
C TYR A 153 3.06 9.48 10.68
N ILE A 154 2.59 8.88 11.78
CA ILE A 154 1.51 7.88 11.77
C ILE A 154 0.18 8.47 11.27
N LYS A 155 -0.07 9.74 11.57
CA LYS A 155 -1.24 10.48 11.07
C LYS A 155 -1.15 10.72 9.55
N SER A 156 0.03 11.00 9.03
CA SER A 156 0.28 11.20 7.59
C SER A 156 0.40 9.90 6.80
N SER A 157 0.88 8.82 7.42
CA SER A 157 1.12 7.51 6.80
C SER A 157 -0.15 6.66 6.68
N GLY A 158 -1.23 7.04 7.40
CA GLY A 158 -2.54 6.40 7.32
C GLY A 158 -2.86 5.61 8.58
N THR A 159 -3.51 6.26 9.55
CA THR A 159 -3.84 5.69 10.87
C THR A 159 -4.69 4.41 10.79
N ILE A 160 -5.46 4.26 9.71
CA ILE A 160 -6.34 3.12 9.48
C ILE A 160 -5.57 1.80 9.40
N PHE A 161 -4.46 1.75 8.67
CA PHE A 161 -3.68 0.50 8.52
C PHE A 161 -2.99 0.10 9.82
N CYS A 162 -2.40 1.06 10.55
CA CYS A 162 -1.76 0.79 11.83
C CYS A 162 -2.77 0.32 12.89
N ILE A 163 -3.92 1.01 13.03
CA ILE A 163 -4.95 0.62 13.99
C ILE A 163 -5.53 -0.75 13.64
N THR A 164 -5.78 -1.01 12.36
CA THR A 164 -6.36 -2.29 11.90
C THR A 164 -5.39 -3.43 12.17
N SER A 165 -4.10 -3.27 11.86
CA SER A 165 -3.06 -4.28 12.10
C SER A 165 -2.86 -4.59 13.59
N VAL A 166 -2.84 -3.56 14.45
CA VAL A 166 -2.76 -3.72 15.91
C VAL A 166 -4.02 -4.40 16.45
N LEU A 167 -5.21 -4.01 15.99
CA LEU A 167 -6.46 -4.61 16.45
C LEU A 167 -6.55 -6.09 16.04
N LEU A 168 -6.21 -6.42 14.79
CA LEU A 168 -6.21 -7.81 14.30
C LEU A 168 -5.25 -8.70 15.08
N THR A 169 -4.07 -8.17 15.44
CA THR A 169 -3.09 -8.90 16.25
C THR A 169 -3.54 -9.08 17.68
N PHE A 170 -4.15 -8.08 18.32
CA PHE A 170 -4.76 -8.25 19.64
C PHE A 170 -5.92 -9.26 19.63
N LEU A 171 -6.75 -9.27 18.58
CA LEU A 171 -7.80 -10.28 18.41
C LEU A 171 -7.20 -11.68 18.21
N TYR A 172 -6.15 -11.81 17.38
CA TYR A 172 -5.45 -13.08 17.19
C TYR A 172 -4.86 -13.62 18.51
N GLN A 173 -4.18 -12.75 19.27
CA GLN A 173 -3.66 -13.11 20.59
C GLN A 173 -4.79 -13.43 21.59
N GLY A 174 -5.90 -12.69 21.50
CA GLY A 174 -7.12 -12.93 22.28
C GLY A 174 -7.70 -14.31 22.01
N PHE A 175 -7.92 -14.67 20.74
CA PHE A 175 -8.39 -15.99 20.34
C PHE A 175 -7.44 -17.11 20.79
N TYR A 176 -6.12 -16.88 20.74
CA TYR A 176 -5.11 -17.83 21.20
C TYR A 176 -5.20 -18.10 22.72
N ILE A 177 -5.30 -17.03 23.53
CA ILE A 177 -5.53 -17.13 24.97
C ILE A 177 -6.91 -17.72 25.29
N SER A 178 -7.96 -17.33 24.56
CA SER A 178 -9.33 -17.81 24.76
C SER A 178 -9.46 -19.29 24.47
N SER A 179 -8.82 -19.79 23.42
CA SER A 179 -8.76 -21.23 23.12
C SER A 179 -8.10 -22.00 24.28
N SER A 180 -7.06 -21.42 24.88
CA SER A 180 -6.32 -22.04 26.00
C SER A 180 -7.12 -22.02 27.31
N ILE A 181 -7.83 -20.92 27.60
CA ILE A 181 -8.75 -20.79 28.74
C ILE A 181 -9.96 -21.72 28.60
N TRP A 182 -10.50 -21.85 27.39
CA TRP A 182 -11.65 -22.72 27.12
C TRP A 182 -11.30 -24.19 27.31
N LEU A 183 -10.11 -24.62 26.88
CA LEU A 183 -9.56 -25.96 27.19
C LEU A 183 -9.38 -26.18 28.70
N SER A 184 -8.92 -25.17 29.45
CA SER A 184 -8.72 -25.28 30.90
C SER A 184 -10.03 -25.44 31.67
N ILE A 185 -11.12 -24.82 31.22
CA ILE A 185 -12.45 -24.96 31.82
C ILE A 185 -13.04 -26.34 31.50
N TRP A 186 -12.80 -26.83 30.28
CA TRP A 186 -13.22 -28.17 29.89
C TRP A 186 -12.47 -29.29 30.61
N SER A 187 -11.17 -29.10 30.89
CA SER A 187 -10.37 -30.11 31.58
C SER A 187 -10.61 -30.20 33.10
N HIS A 188 -11.27 -29.20 33.71
CA HIS A 188 -11.50 -29.15 35.16
C HIS A 188 -12.82 -29.81 35.60
N ASP A 189 -13.72 -30.14 34.66
CA ASP A 189 -15.11 -30.54 34.94
C ASP A 189 -15.35 -32.06 34.81
N ASP A 190 -14.29 -32.86 34.81
CA ASP A 190 -14.35 -34.31 34.51
C ASP A 190 -14.71 -35.19 35.74
N GLY A 191 -15.28 -34.61 36.82
CA GLY A 191 -15.29 -35.26 38.13
C GLY A 191 -16.49 -35.10 39.07
N SER A 192 -17.59 -34.43 38.72
CA SER A 192 -18.75 -34.34 39.63
C SER A 192 -20.08 -34.74 38.99
N LEU A 193 -20.52 -35.95 39.36
CA LEU A 193 -21.81 -36.57 39.05
C LEU A 193 -23.00 -35.81 39.69
N THR A 194 -23.40 -34.66 39.15
CA THR A 194 -24.65 -34.00 39.59
C THR A 194 -25.50 -33.50 38.42
N HIS A 195 -26.74 -34.00 38.36
CA HIS A 195 -27.88 -33.65 37.49
C HIS A 195 -27.75 -33.85 35.97
N GLU A 196 -28.43 -34.90 35.50
CA GLU A 196 -28.55 -35.43 34.14
C GLU A 196 -28.95 -34.39 33.06
N THR A 197 -29.64 -33.30 33.43
CA THR A 197 -30.04 -32.20 32.54
C THR A 197 -28.93 -31.17 32.27
N GLU A 198 -27.94 -31.01 33.16
CA GLU A 198 -26.84 -30.06 32.98
C GLU A 198 -25.77 -30.60 32.02
N ASN A 199 -25.59 -31.92 32.04
CA ASN A 199 -24.65 -32.65 31.17
C ASN A 199 -24.98 -32.51 29.68
N ASP A 200 -26.26 -32.42 29.31
CA ASP A 200 -26.67 -32.35 27.91
C ASP A 200 -26.31 -30.98 27.31
N THR A 201 -26.56 -29.90 28.04
CA THR A 201 -26.22 -28.52 27.62
C THR A 201 -24.69 -28.36 27.44
N LYS A 202 -23.89 -28.93 28.35
CA LYS A 202 -22.42 -28.93 28.25
C LYS A 202 -21.93 -29.71 27.03
N ARG A 203 -22.53 -30.87 26.73
CA ARG A 203 -22.17 -31.69 25.55
C ARG A 203 -22.52 -30.99 24.24
N PHE A 204 -23.69 -30.37 24.14
CA PHE A 204 -24.09 -29.63 22.95
C PHE A 204 -23.19 -28.43 22.68
N MET A 205 -22.72 -27.74 23.72
CA MET A 205 -21.77 -26.63 23.57
C MET A 205 -20.43 -27.11 22.97
N HIS A 206 -19.85 -28.20 23.46
CA HIS A 206 -18.61 -28.77 22.87
C HIS A 206 -18.82 -29.23 21.43
N LEU A 207 -19.92 -29.92 21.14
CA LEU A 207 -20.24 -30.41 19.79
C LEU A 207 -20.43 -29.25 18.79
N THR A 208 -21.04 -28.15 19.23
CA THR A 208 -21.27 -26.96 18.40
C THR A 208 -19.97 -26.27 18.04
N VAL A 209 -19.03 -26.13 18.99
CA VAL A 209 -17.74 -25.49 18.74
C VAL A 209 -16.84 -26.36 17.85
N TYR A 210 -16.78 -27.68 18.08
CA TYR A 210 -16.03 -28.59 17.20
C TYR A 210 -16.67 -28.72 15.80
N GLY A 211 -18.01 -28.68 15.70
CA GLY A 211 -18.72 -28.68 14.42
C GLY A 211 -18.39 -27.46 13.56
N LEU A 212 -18.35 -26.26 14.16
CA LEU A 212 -17.97 -25.03 13.48
C LEU A 212 -16.49 -25.03 13.04
N LEU A 213 -15.58 -25.50 13.90
CA LEU A 213 -14.15 -25.63 13.57
C LEU A 213 -13.90 -26.64 12.44
N GLY A 214 -14.61 -27.78 12.45
CA GLY A 214 -14.53 -28.80 11.39
C GLY A 214 -15.05 -28.31 10.04
N PHE A 215 -16.13 -27.51 10.04
CA PHE A 215 -16.66 -26.90 8.82
C PHE A 215 -15.68 -25.91 8.19
N GLY A 216 -14.95 -25.14 9.01
CA GLY A 216 -13.89 -24.23 8.56
C GLY A 216 -12.71 -24.97 7.93
N GLN A 217 -12.28 -26.09 8.52
CA GLN A 217 -11.17 -26.91 7.98
C GLN A 217 -11.53 -27.58 6.65
N SER A 218 -12.79 -27.97 6.44
CA SER A 218 -13.25 -28.62 5.21
C SER A 218 -13.13 -27.72 3.96
N LYS A 219 -13.27 -26.40 4.14
CA LYS A 219 -13.22 -25.42 3.05
C LYS A 219 -11.82 -25.10 2.53
N PHE A 220 -10.75 -25.50 3.23
CA PHE A 220 -9.36 -25.23 2.84
C PHE A 220 -8.62 -26.44 2.24
N LYS A 221 -9.31 -27.57 2.06
CA LYS A 221 -8.72 -28.83 1.56
C LYS A 221 -9.14 -29.19 0.13
N HIS A 222 -9.58 -28.21 -0.67
CA HIS A 222 -9.85 -28.43 -2.09
C HIS A 222 -8.98 -27.55 -2.98
#